data_AF-Q2YQ86-F1
#
_entry.id   AF-Q2YQ86-F1
#
_cell.length_a   1.000
_cell.length_b   1.000
_cell.length_c   1.000
_cell.angle_alpha   90.00
_cell.angle_beta   90.00
_cell.angle_gamma   90.00
#
_symmetry.space_group_name_H-M   'P 1'
#
loop_
_entity.id
_entity.type
_entity.pdbx_description
1 polymer ?
#
loop_
_entity_poly.entity_id
_entity_poly.type
_entity_poly.pdbx_seq_one_letter_code
_entity_poly.pdbx_strand_id
1 'polypeptide(L)'
;MGITLATLSAWEGRKVSKAEVKALTKTKATDIYRENYWNKVAGDDLPAGVDHATLDFAIHSGPARAVKMLQKVVGVDQDGVIGAKTLAAVRKMAADRIINELCDARLAWLKGLGTFSTFGKGWTSRVSRVRSRALAFSRDSAPAPSPVPQVPTGKAVQSDTSLKEVLKKPEAWGPLGGMITGVGAMADGSGPMQWALAIAMVALVGVGLYFFIQRVRKEA
;
A
#
# COMPACT_ATOMS: atom_id res chain seq x y z
N MET A 1 -6.96 -15.04 -20.17
CA MET A 1 -7.21 -14.08 -19.07
C MET A 1 -6.85 -14.63 -17.68
N GLY A 2 -6.39 -15.87 -17.49
CA GLY A 2 -5.85 -16.33 -16.19
C GLY A 2 -6.85 -16.52 -15.04
N ILE A 3 -8.09 -16.03 -15.18
CA ILE A 3 -9.18 -16.24 -14.22
C ILE A 3 -9.66 -17.70 -14.26
N THR A 4 -9.73 -18.33 -13.08
CA THR A 4 -10.17 -19.73 -12.95
C THR A 4 -11.69 -19.82 -12.81
N LEU A 5 -12.24 -21.02 -13.03
CA LEU A 5 -13.66 -21.30 -12.77
C LEU A 5 -14.05 -21.01 -11.32
N ALA A 6 -13.16 -21.31 -10.36
CA ALA A 6 -13.38 -21.03 -8.95
C ALA A 6 -13.42 -19.51 -8.69
N THR A 7 -12.46 -18.76 -9.25
CA THR A 7 -12.40 -17.30 -9.13
C THR A 7 -13.65 -16.64 -9.70
N LEU A 8 -14.08 -17.04 -10.91
CA LEU A 8 -15.28 -16.47 -11.53
C LEU A 8 -16.55 -16.87 -10.77
N SER A 9 -16.63 -18.11 -10.26
CA SER A 9 -17.79 -18.53 -9.45
C SER A 9 -17.92 -17.71 -8.16
N ALA A 10 -16.79 -17.47 -7.48
CA ALA A 10 -16.77 -16.64 -6.29
C ALA A 10 -17.18 -15.20 -6.59
N TRP A 11 -16.75 -14.65 -7.72
CA TRP A 11 -17.12 -13.31 -8.17
C TRP A 11 -18.61 -13.17 -8.47
N GLU A 12 -19.19 -14.14 -9.18
CA GLU A 12 -20.60 -14.12 -9.55
C GLU A 12 -21.54 -14.53 -8.40
N GLY A 13 -21.00 -14.99 -7.26
CA GLY A 13 -21.78 -15.50 -6.13
C GLY A 13 -22.54 -16.79 -6.44
N ARG A 14 -22.23 -17.47 -7.56
CA ARG A 14 -22.86 -18.71 -7.99
C ARG A 14 -21.87 -19.59 -8.75
N LYS A 15 -22.20 -20.87 -8.88
CA LYS A 15 -21.44 -21.76 -9.75
C LYS A 15 -21.57 -21.31 -11.21
N VAL A 16 -20.43 -21.12 -11.87
CA VAL A 16 -20.36 -20.80 -13.31
C VAL A 16 -19.86 -22.00 -14.10
N SER A 17 -20.16 -22.01 -15.40
CA SER A 17 -19.75 -23.02 -16.35
C SER A 17 -18.39 -22.70 -16.99
N LYS A 18 -17.76 -23.72 -17.60
CA LYS A 18 -16.53 -23.52 -18.41
C LYS A 18 -16.77 -22.62 -19.62
N ALA A 19 -18.00 -22.63 -20.17
CA ALA A 19 -18.38 -21.78 -21.29
C ALA A 19 -18.37 -20.30 -20.88
N GLU A 20 -18.89 -19.98 -19.69
CA GLU A 20 -18.85 -18.62 -19.14
C GLU A 20 -17.42 -18.13 -18.88
N VAL A 21 -16.55 -19.00 -18.37
CA VAL A 21 -15.11 -18.67 -18.22
C VAL A 21 -14.47 -18.39 -19.59
N LYS A 22 -14.79 -19.18 -20.62
CA LYS A 22 -14.28 -18.98 -21.98
C LYS A 22 -14.82 -17.71 -22.62
N ALA A 23 -16.06 -17.32 -22.31
CA ALA A 23 -16.71 -16.11 -22.78
C ALA A 23 -16.36 -14.85 -21.95
N LEU A 24 -15.50 -14.97 -20.94
CA LEU A 24 -15.14 -13.87 -20.05
C LEU A 24 -14.54 -12.70 -20.83
N THR A 25 -15.16 -11.53 -20.69
CA THR A 25 -14.71 -10.30 -21.36
C THR A 25 -13.45 -9.76 -20.72
N LYS A 26 -12.69 -8.96 -21.49
CA LYS A 26 -11.49 -8.27 -20.97
C LYS A 26 -11.84 -7.34 -19.81
N THR A 27 -12.89 -6.55 -19.96
CA THR A 27 -13.36 -5.61 -18.92
C THR A 27 -13.67 -6.33 -17.62
N LYS A 28 -14.50 -7.38 -17.65
CA LYS A 28 -14.84 -8.13 -16.43
C LYS A 28 -13.63 -8.79 -15.79
N ALA A 29 -12.71 -9.33 -16.60
CA ALA A 29 -11.47 -9.87 -16.05
C ALA A 29 -10.60 -8.79 -15.40
N THR A 30 -10.54 -7.58 -15.98
CA THR A 30 -9.84 -6.43 -15.38
C THR A 30 -10.46 -6.04 -14.04
N ASP A 31 -11.79 -6.01 -13.94
CA ASP A 31 -12.49 -5.71 -12.67
C ASP A 31 -12.16 -6.75 -11.61
N ILE A 32 -12.20 -8.03 -11.98
CA ILE A 32 -11.80 -9.15 -11.10
C ILE A 32 -10.34 -8.99 -10.67
N TYR A 33 -9.43 -8.66 -11.59
CA TYR A 33 -8.03 -8.47 -11.26
C TYR A 33 -7.80 -7.28 -10.33
N ARG A 34 -8.50 -6.18 -10.59
CA ARG A 34 -8.43 -4.97 -9.76
C ARG A 34 -8.86 -5.28 -8.34
N GLU A 35 -10.05 -5.85 -8.18
CA GLU A 35 -10.64 -6.07 -6.86
C GLU A 35 -9.95 -7.20 -6.09
N ASN A 36 -9.70 -8.34 -6.74
CA ASN A 36 -9.21 -9.52 -6.02
C ASN A 36 -7.70 -9.56 -5.86
N TYR A 37 -6.94 -8.71 -6.55
CA TYR A 37 -5.48 -8.77 -6.53
C TYR A 37 -4.86 -7.38 -6.38
N TRP A 38 -5.10 -6.45 -7.31
CA TRP A 38 -4.45 -5.13 -7.33
C TRP A 38 -4.74 -4.32 -6.05
N ASN A 39 -6.01 -4.16 -5.71
CA ASN A 39 -6.44 -3.41 -4.53
C ASN A 39 -5.93 -4.08 -3.24
N LYS A 40 -5.92 -5.42 -3.20
CA LYS A 40 -5.45 -6.18 -2.02
C LYS A 40 -3.95 -6.08 -1.77
N VAL A 41 -3.18 -5.66 -2.78
CA VAL A 41 -1.74 -5.39 -2.64
C VAL A 41 -1.44 -3.89 -2.67
N ALA A 42 -2.45 -3.03 -2.53
CA ALA A 42 -2.30 -1.57 -2.63
C ALA A 42 -1.47 -1.18 -3.87
N GLY A 43 -1.76 -1.79 -5.03
CA GLY A 43 -0.90 -1.68 -6.21
C GLY A 43 -0.69 -0.24 -6.68
N ASP A 44 -1.69 0.62 -6.53
CA ASP A 44 -1.61 2.05 -6.88
C ASP A 44 -0.63 2.83 -5.98
N ASP A 45 -0.33 2.34 -4.77
CA ASP A 45 0.53 3.00 -3.79
C ASP A 45 1.99 2.49 -3.80
N LEU A 46 2.25 1.41 -4.52
CA LEU A 46 3.57 0.79 -4.62
C LEU A 46 4.40 1.44 -5.75
N PRO A 47 5.73 1.60 -5.59
CA PRO A 47 6.59 2.07 -6.66
C PRO A 47 6.52 1.16 -7.89
N ALA A 48 6.66 1.74 -9.07
CA ALA A 48 6.72 1.00 -10.31
C ALA A 48 7.81 -0.09 -10.28
N GLY A 49 7.47 -1.28 -10.77
CA GLY A 49 8.27 -2.49 -10.67
C GLY A 49 8.01 -3.28 -9.38
N VAL A 50 7.92 -2.61 -8.23
CA VAL A 50 7.53 -3.26 -6.96
C VAL A 50 6.06 -3.68 -7.03
N ASP A 51 5.19 -2.81 -7.53
CA ASP A 51 3.80 -3.09 -7.85
C ASP A 51 3.64 -4.31 -8.77
N HIS A 52 4.44 -4.39 -9.85
CA HIS A 52 4.40 -5.44 -10.85
C HIS A 52 4.82 -6.79 -10.27
N ALA A 53 5.95 -6.82 -9.54
CA ALA A 53 6.45 -8.03 -8.91
C ALA A 53 5.48 -8.54 -7.83
N THR A 54 4.90 -7.63 -7.05
CA THR A 54 3.93 -7.95 -5.99
C THR A 54 2.62 -8.47 -6.57
N LEU A 55 2.10 -7.84 -7.63
CA LEU A 55 0.89 -8.29 -8.32
C LEU A 55 1.07 -9.68 -8.93
N ASP A 56 2.16 -9.93 -9.67
CA ASP A 56 2.38 -11.26 -10.28
C ASP A 56 2.46 -12.35 -9.20
N PHE A 57 3.11 -12.06 -8.07
CA PHE A 57 3.15 -12.96 -6.93
C PHE A 57 1.74 -13.18 -6.36
N ALA A 58 0.96 -12.12 -6.16
CA ALA A 58 -0.41 -12.21 -5.66
C ALA A 58 -1.32 -13.06 -6.56
N ILE A 59 -1.21 -12.90 -7.89
CA ILE A 59 -2.00 -13.66 -8.87
C ILE A 59 -1.69 -15.16 -8.77
N HIS A 60 -0.41 -15.51 -8.67
CA HIS A 60 0.02 -16.90 -8.74
C HIS A 60 0.12 -17.62 -7.40
N SER A 61 0.14 -16.89 -6.29
CA SER A 61 0.35 -17.46 -4.96
C SER A 61 -0.50 -16.82 -3.87
N GLY A 62 -1.46 -15.97 -4.22
CA GLY A 62 -2.41 -15.34 -3.32
C GLY A 62 -1.92 -13.99 -2.77
N PRO A 63 -2.80 -12.97 -2.67
CA PRO A 63 -2.45 -11.64 -2.17
C PRO A 63 -1.81 -11.64 -0.78
N ALA A 64 -2.40 -12.39 0.17
CA ALA A 64 -1.90 -12.43 1.54
C ALA A 64 -0.43 -12.89 1.64
N ARG A 65 -0.02 -13.86 0.82
CA ARG A 65 1.37 -14.34 0.81
C ARG A 65 2.30 -13.31 0.18
N ALA A 66 1.88 -12.69 -0.93
CA ALA A 66 2.66 -11.66 -1.59
C ALA A 66 2.90 -10.46 -0.66
N VAL A 67 1.86 -9.99 0.02
CA VAL A 67 1.96 -8.87 0.98
C VAL A 67 2.89 -9.22 2.14
N LYS A 68 2.70 -10.38 2.79
CA LYS A 68 3.57 -10.79 3.91
C LYS A 68 5.02 -10.94 3.50
N MET A 69 5.29 -11.44 2.28
CA MET A 69 6.66 -11.52 1.78
C MET A 69 7.25 -10.14 1.51
N LEU A 70 6.48 -9.21 0.94
CA LEU A 70 6.92 -7.83 0.77
C LEU A 70 7.23 -7.17 2.12
N GLN A 71 6.35 -7.33 3.11
CA GLN A 71 6.54 -6.83 4.47
C GLN A 71 7.83 -7.38 5.10
N LYS A 72 8.08 -8.69 4.94
CA LYS A 72 9.33 -9.31 5.37
C LYS A 72 10.55 -8.67 4.70
N VAL A 73 10.50 -8.45 3.39
CA VAL A 73 11.60 -7.86 2.60
C VAL A 73 11.90 -6.44 3.06
N VAL A 74 10.87 -5.62 3.33
CA VAL A 74 11.07 -4.24 3.79
C VAL A 74 11.23 -4.10 5.31
N GLY A 75 11.33 -5.22 6.03
CA GLY A 75 11.66 -5.24 7.47
C GLY A 75 10.54 -4.76 8.40
N VAL A 76 9.27 -4.99 8.04
CA VAL A 76 8.11 -4.67 8.91
C VAL A 76 7.34 -5.94 9.30
N ASP A 77 6.46 -5.81 10.29
CA ASP A 77 5.59 -6.90 10.73
C ASP A 77 4.75 -7.47 9.57
N GLN A 78 4.65 -8.80 9.51
CA GLN A 78 3.99 -9.53 8.43
C GLN A 78 2.48 -9.71 8.71
N ASP A 79 1.79 -8.62 8.98
CA ASP A 79 0.34 -8.63 9.29
C ASP A 79 -0.53 -8.93 8.06
N GLY A 80 0.02 -8.84 6.84
CA GLY A 80 -0.69 -9.09 5.59
C GLY A 80 -1.50 -7.91 5.06
N VAL A 81 -1.33 -6.70 5.61
CA VAL A 81 -2.00 -5.47 5.20
C VAL A 81 -0.97 -4.40 4.83
N ILE A 82 -1.02 -3.89 3.60
CA ILE A 82 -0.16 -2.78 3.18
C ILE A 82 -0.77 -1.47 3.70
N GLY A 83 -0.37 -1.09 4.91
CA GLY A 83 -0.70 0.19 5.52
C GLY A 83 0.44 1.20 5.46
N ALA A 84 0.25 2.35 6.10
CA ALA A 84 1.23 3.45 6.11
C ALA A 84 2.65 3.03 6.53
N LYS A 85 2.78 2.09 7.48
CA LYS A 85 4.09 1.55 7.91
C LYS A 85 4.80 0.80 6.79
N THR A 86 4.11 -0.10 6.09
CA THR A 86 4.68 -0.86 4.98
C THR A 86 5.05 0.08 3.83
N LEU A 87 4.18 1.02 3.47
CA LEU A 87 4.45 2.00 2.41
C LEU A 87 5.65 2.90 2.75
N ALA A 88 5.77 3.34 4.01
CA ALA A 88 6.92 4.11 4.45
C ALA A 88 8.23 3.31 4.36
N ALA A 89 8.21 2.01 4.68
CA ALA A 89 9.37 1.13 4.57
C ALA A 89 9.74 0.87 3.10
N VAL A 90 8.75 0.61 2.23
CA VAL A 90 8.92 0.47 0.78
C VAL A 90 9.59 1.72 0.19
N ARG A 91 9.17 2.93 0.57
CA ARG A 91 9.75 4.19 0.07
C ARG A 91 11.18 4.45 0.55
N LYS A 92 11.63 3.83 1.64
CA LYS A 92 12.98 3.99 2.19
C LYS A 92 14.01 3.04 1.58
N MET A 93 13.56 2.03 0.83
CA MET A 93 14.42 1.01 0.26
C MET A 93 14.41 1.12 -1.27
N ALA A 94 15.57 0.93 -1.90
CA ALA A 94 15.68 1.04 -3.35
C ALA A 94 14.78 -0.01 -4.04
N ALA A 95 14.01 0.42 -5.05
CA ALA A 95 12.99 -0.42 -5.69
C ALA A 95 13.60 -1.70 -6.31
N ASP A 96 14.76 -1.59 -6.96
CA ASP A 96 15.50 -2.71 -7.54
C ASP A 96 15.91 -3.74 -6.47
N ARG A 97 16.32 -3.26 -5.29
CA ARG A 97 16.61 -4.12 -4.14
C ARG A 97 15.36 -4.87 -3.68
N ILE A 98 14.22 -4.18 -3.51
CA ILE A 98 12.95 -4.80 -3.12
C ILE A 98 12.55 -5.88 -4.14
N ILE A 99 12.63 -5.55 -5.44
CA ILE A 99 12.26 -6.46 -6.54
C ILE A 99 13.12 -7.72 -6.53
N ASN A 100 14.44 -7.57 -6.39
CA ASN A 100 15.36 -8.70 -6.36
C ASN A 100 15.07 -9.61 -5.16
N GLU A 101 15.02 -9.04 -3.95
CA GLU A 101 14.79 -9.78 -2.71
C GLU A 101 13.40 -10.45 -2.70
N LEU A 102 12.35 -9.77 -3.17
CA LEU A 102 11.00 -10.36 -3.27
C LEU A 102 10.97 -11.54 -4.24
N CYS A 103 11.63 -11.43 -5.39
CA CYS A 103 11.72 -12.52 -6.36
C CYS A 103 12.55 -13.69 -5.83
N ASP A 104 13.64 -13.43 -5.09
CA ASP A 104 14.46 -14.49 -4.47
C ASP A 104 13.66 -15.20 -3.38
N ALA A 105 12.99 -14.45 -2.50
CA ALA A 105 12.16 -15.01 -1.44
C ALA A 105 11.01 -15.86 -2.00
N ARG A 106 10.38 -15.41 -3.10
CA ARG A 106 9.36 -16.19 -3.80
C ARG A 106 9.93 -17.47 -4.40
N LEU A 107 11.08 -17.40 -5.08
CA LEU A 107 11.69 -18.58 -5.69
C LEU A 107 12.13 -19.60 -4.62
N ALA A 108 12.68 -19.12 -3.50
CA ALA A 108 13.03 -19.96 -2.36
C ALA A 108 11.80 -20.69 -1.80
N TRP A 109 10.68 -19.98 -1.61
CA TRP A 109 9.43 -20.60 -1.18
C TRP A 109 8.92 -21.64 -2.19
N LEU A 110 8.94 -21.32 -3.48
CA LEU A 110 8.51 -22.24 -4.55
C LEU A 110 9.36 -23.52 -4.57
N LYS A 111 10.68 -23.41 -4.38
CA LYS A 111 11.61 -24.55 -4.30
C LYS A 111 11.30 -25.49 -3.13
N GLY A 112 10.66 -25.00 -2.06
CA GLY A 112 10.22 -25.81 -0.93
C GLY A 112 8.91 -26.58 -1.16
N LEU A 113 8.21 -26.38 -2.28
CA LEU A 113 6.97 -27.09 -2.58
C LEU A 113 7.27 -28.50 -3.11
N GLY A 114 6.55 -29.52 -2.63
CA GLY A 114 6.75 -30.91 -3.07
C GLY A 114 6.54 -31.13 -4.58
N THR A 115 5.77 -30.27 -5.24
CA THR A 115 5.53 -30.31 -6.68
C THR A 115 6.58 -29.53 -7.51
N PHE A 116 7.63 -29.00 -6.89
CA PHE A 116 8.67 -28.25 -7.59
C PHE A 116 9.45 -29.12 -8.58
N SER A 117 9.61 -30.43 -8.33
CA SER A 117 10.24 -31.36 -9.27
C SER A 117 9.52 -31.39 -10.63
N THR A 118 8.18 -31.28 -10.63
CA THR A 118 7.36 -31.29 -11.84
C THR A 118 7.28 -29.92 -12.50
N PHE A 119 7.03 -28.86 -11.73
CA PHE A 119 6.70 -27.53 -12.29
C PHE A 119 7.79 -26.47 -12.13
N GLY A 120 8.84 -26.76 -11.38
CA GLY A 120 9.83 -25.80 -10.90
C GLY A 120 10.59 -25.09 -12.01
N LYS A 121 10.85 -25.76 -13.13
CA LYS A 121 11.45 -25.12 -14.32
C LYS A 121 10.59 -23.96 -14.82
N GLY A 122 9.29 -24.21 -15.01
CA GLY A 122 8.35 -23.19 -15.48
C GLY A 122 8.17 -22.04 -14.48
N TRP A 123 8.12 -22.35 -13.19
CA TRP A 123 8.04 -21.34 -12.14
C TRP A 123 9.31 -20.49 -12.05
N THR A 124 10.49 -21.10 -12.12
CA THR A 124 11.77 -20.40 -12.12
C THR A 124 11.88 -19.44 -13.30
N SER A 125 11.55 -19.90 -14.52
CA SER A 125 11.55 -19.03 -15.70
C SER A 125 10.53 -17.89 -15.59
N ARG A 126 9.37 -18.11 -14.95
CA ARG A 126 8.40 -17.04 -14.71
C ARG A 126 8.95 -15.99 -13.76
N VAL A 127 9.47 -16.39 -12.60
CA VAL A 127 10.03 -15.46 -11.61
C VAL A 127 11.18 -14.64 -12.21
N SER A 128 12.04 -15.27 -13.00
CA SER A 128 13.11 -14.56 -13.72
C SER A 128 12.57 -13.52 -14.70
N ARG A 129 11.56 -13.83 -15.52
CA ARG A 129 10.94 -12.84 -16.43
C ARG A 129 10.26 -11.69 -15.68
N VAL A 130 9.58 -11.98 -14.58
CA VAL A 130 8.94 -10.96 -13.73
C VAL A 130 9.99 -10.03 -13.15
N ARG A 131 11.09 -10.57 -12.62
CA ARG A 131 12.23 -9.78 -12.14
C ARG A 131 12.74 -8.84 -13.23
N SER A 132 13.05 -9.36 -14.42
CA SER A 132 13.56 -8.54 -15.53
C SER A 132 12.61 -7.40 -15.91
N ARG A 133 11.30 -7.66 -15.98
CA ARG A 133 10.28 -6.64 -16.31
C ARG A 133 10.10 -5.62 -15.20
N ALA A 134 10.03 -6.08 -13.95
CA ALA A 134 9.91 -5.21 -12.78
C ALA A 134 11.10 -4.24 -12.69
N LEU A 135 12.32 -4.74 -12.91
CA LEU A 135 13.53 -3.91 -12.93
C LEU A 135 13.54 -2.91 -14.10
N ALA A 136 12.96 -3.26 -15.25
CA ALA A 136 12.80 -2.30 -16.34
C ALA A 136 11.84 -1.16 -15.93
N PHE A 137 10.67 -1.50 -15.39
CA PHE A 137 9.70 -0.50 -14.92
C PHE A 137 10.24 0.41 -13.83
N SER A 138 11.04 -0.13 -12.90
CA SER A 138 11.65 0.67 -11.84
C SER A 138 12.72 1.64 -12.36
N ARG A 139 13.34 1.35 -13.51
CA ARG A 139 14.31 2.24 -14.17
C ARG A 139 13.62 3.31 -15.00
N ASP A 140 12.58 2.93 -15.75
CA ASP A 140 11.82 3.85 -16.58
C ASP A 140 11.04 4.88 -15.73
N SER A 141 10.76 4.52 -14.47
CA SER A 141 10.12 5.40 -13.49
C SER A 141 11.10 6.15 -12.60
N ALA A 142 12.40 5.84 -12.69
CA ALA A 142 13.40 6.71 -12.10
C ALA A 142 13.37 8.03 -12.89
N PRO A 143 13.30 9.19 -12.23
CA PRO A 143 13.40 10.44 -12.97
C PRO A 143 14.68 10.38 -13.79
N ALA A 144 14.58 10.62 -15.11
CA ALA A 144 15.75 10.92 -15.92
C ALA A 144 16.58 11.94 -15.13
N PRO A 145 17.92 11.85 -15.10
CA PRO A 145 18.72 12.91 -14.52
C PRO A 145 18.30 14.18 -15.21
N SER A 146 17.55 15.02 -14.51
CA SER A 146 17.19 16.33 -15.02
C SER A 146 18.52 17.00 -15.32
N PRO A 147 18.72 17.58 -16.52
CA PRO A 147 19.87 18.44 -16.73
C PRO A 147 19.84 19.43 -15.60
N VAL A 148 20.86 19.40 -14.74
CA VAL A 148 20.97 20.27 -13.59
C VAL A 148 20.71 21.68 -14.12
N PRO A 149 19.64 22.38 -13.70
CA PRO A 149 19.50 23.77 -14.08
C PRO A 149 20.74 24.47 -13.53
N GLN A 150 21.59 24.97 -14.41
CA GLN A 150 22.70 25.81 -14.01
C GLN A 150 22.08 27.00 -13.28
N VAL A 151 22.22 27.04 -11.96
CA VAL A 151 21.76 28.16 -11.15
C VAL A 151 22.59 29.37 -11.58
N PRO A 152 21.97 30.44 -12.13
CA PRO A 152 22.67 31.70 -12.26
C PRO A 152 23.00 32.18 -10.85
N THR A 153 24.27 32.48 -10.59
CA THR A 153 24.76 33.09 -9.36
C THR A 153 24.13 34.48 -9.19
N GLY A 154 22.94 34.53 -8.59
CA GLY A 154 22.23 35.73 -8.20
C GLY A 154 22.06 35.77 -6.68
N LYS A 155 22.72 36.74 -6.04
CA LYS A 155 22.67 37.01 -4.60
C LYS A 155 21.23 37.22 -4.11
N ALA A 156 20.81 36.49 -3.08
CA ALA A 156 20.06 37.02 -1.92
C ALA A 156 19.86 35.90 -0.88
N VAL A 157 20.49 36.06 0.28
CA VAL A 157 20.11 35.36 1.51
C VAL A 157 18.95 36.13 2.12
N GLN A 158 17.79 35.48 2.31
CA GLN A 158 16.74 35.91 3.25
C GLN A 158 16.29 34.65 4.02
N SER A 159 16.82 34.36 5.21
CA SER A 159 16.61 34.98 6.53
C SER A 159 15.28 34.61 7.19
N ASP A 160 15.41 33.83 8.27
CA ASP A 160 14.49 33.27 9.28
C ASP A 160 13.36 34.15 9.87
N THR A 161 12.79 35.10 9.14
CA THR A 161 11.74 36.00 9.66
C THR A 161 10.37 35.74 9.03
N SER A 162 9.93 34.48 8.97
CA SER A 162 8.58 34.17 8.43
C SER A 162 7.67 33.36 9.37
N LEU A 163 8.16 32.80 10.47
CA LEU A 163 7.31 31.96 11.34
C LEU A 163 6.74 32.73 12.54
N LYS A 164 7.47 33.72 13.05
CA LYS A 164 7.04 34.48 14.24
C LYS A 164 6.07 35.63 13.91
N GLU A 165 6.09 36.15 12.68
CA GLU A 165 5.13 37.18 12.24
C GLU A 165 3.80 36.59 11.74
N VAL A 166 3.80 35.38 11.19
CA VAL A 166 2.56 34.69 10.79
C VAL A 166 1.72 34.27 12.01
N LEU A 167 2.35 34.05 13.16
CA LEU A 167 1.68 33.69 14.41
C LEU A 167 0.93 34.85 15.08
N LYS A 168 1.21 36.12 14.72
CA LYS A 168 0.62 37.31 15.36
C LYS A 168 -0.50 37.98 14.56
N LYS A 169 -0.88 37.43 13.40
CA LYS A 169 -2.01 37.95 12.60
C LYS A 169 -3.27 37.12 12.88
N PRO A 170 -4.36 37.70 13.44
CA PRO A 170 -5.61 36.97 13.69
C PRO A 170 -6.31 36.52 12.40
N GLU A 171 -5.92 37.07 11.25
CA GLU A 171 -6.44 36.69 9.92
C GLU A 171 -5.74 35.46 9.31
N ALA A 172 -4.64 34.97 9.92
CA ALA A 172 -3.90 33.79 9.45
C ALA A 172 -4.44 32.45 9.99
N TRP A 173 -5.55 32.47 10.74
CA TRP A 173 -6.19 31.26 11.27
C TRP A 173 -7.22 30.63 10.33
N GLY A 174 -7.57 31.30 9.23
CA GLY A 174 -8.53 30.80 8.24
C GLY A 174 -8.26 29.39 7.71
N PRO A 175 -7.02 28.97 7.44
CA PRO A 175 -6.77 27.64 6.86
C PRO A 175 -6.54 26.53 7.89
N LEU A 176 -6.49 26.82 9.20
CA LEU A 176 -6.39 25.79 10.25
C LEU A 176 -7.76 25.23 10.69
N GLY A 177 -8.87 25.82 10.22
CA GLY A 177 -10.23 25.35 10.48
C GLY A 177 -10.59 24.01 9.82
N GLY A 178 -9.77 23.51 8.89
CA GLY A 178 -10.01 22.24 8.19
C GLY A 178 -9.62 20.99 8.98
N MET A 179 -8.92 21.11 10.11
CA MET A 179 -8.58 19.97 10.98
C MET A 179 -9.49 19.83 12.22
N ILE A 180 -10.57 20.61 12.29
CA ILE A 180 -11.65 20.48 13.29
C ILE A 180 -13.03 20.43 12.61
N THR A 181 -13.14 19.92 11.39
CA THR A 181 -14.45 19.65 10.76
C THR A 181 -15.10 18.34 11.26
N GLY A 182 -14.49 17.65 12.22
CA GLY A 182 -15.09 16.50 12.91
C GLY A 182 -15.98 16.83 14.11
N VAL A 183 -15.97 18.07 14.62
CA VAL A 183 -16.72 18.44 15.85
C VAL A 183 -17.83 19.47 15.60
N GLY A 184 -17.84 20.16 14.45
CA GLY A 184 -18.82 21.20 14.13
C GLY A 184 -20.20 20.73 13.63
N ALA A 185 -20.38 19.43 13.35
CA ALA A 185 -21.66 18.90 12.85
C ALA A 185 -22.69 18.56 13.95
N MET A 186 -22.49 19.06 15.18
CA MET A 186 -23.42 18.89 16.29
C MET A 186 -23.75 20.25 16.94
N ALA A 187 -24.35 21.15 16.17
CA ALA A 187 -24.83 22.42 16.73
C ALA A 187 -26.36 22.56 16.68
N ASP A 188 -27.10 21.52 16.26
CA ASP A 188 -28.55 21.63 16.06
C ASP A 188 -29.40 20.51 16.67
N GLY A 189 -28.95 19.90 17.78
CA GLY A 189 -29.78 18.87 18.43
C GLY A 189 -29.47 18.62 19.90
N SER A 190 -30.09 19.36 20.82
CA SER A 190 -29.99 19.09 22.27
C SER A 190 -30.79 17.83 22.69
N GLY A 191 -30.32 16.65 22.27
CA GLY A 191 -30.94 15.35 22.55
C GLY A 191 -30.07 14.46 23.46
N PRO A 192 -30.66 13.61 24.33
CA PRO A 192 -29.93 12.68 25.20
C PRO A 192 -28.94 11.76 24.47
N MET A 193 -29.22 11.44 23.19
CA MET A 193 -28.38 10.58 22.35
C MET A 193 -27.03 11.22 22.00
N GLN A 194 -26.95 12.56 21.90
CA GLN A 194 -25.69 13.26 21.60
C GLN A 194 -24.73 13.25 22.79
N TRP A 195 -25.25 13.48 24.00
CA TRP A 195 -24.45 13.38 25.22
C TRP A 195 -23.90 11.96 25.44
N ALA A 196 -24.69 10.93 25.11
CA ALA A 196 -24.21 9.55 25.15
C ALA A 196 -23.05 9.30 24.18
N LEU A 197 -23.10 9.83 22.96
CA LEU A 197 -22.03 9.73 21.97
C LEU A 197 -20.78 10.53 22.39
N ALA A 198 -20.96 11.72 22.96
CA ALA A 198 -19.85 12.53 23.48
C ALA A 198 -19.11 11.81 24.62
N ILE A 199 -19.84 11.22 25.57
CA ILE A 199 -19.25 10.42 26.66
C ILE A 199 -18.50 9.21 26.11
N ALA A 200 -19.07 8.50 25.12
CA ALA A 200 -18.43 7.35 24.49
C ALA A 200 -17.11 7.73 23.77
N MET A 201 -17.08 8.87 23.07
CA MET A 201 -15.85 9.36 22.42
C MET A 201 -14.76 9.73 23.43
N VAL A 202 -15.10 10.41 24.53
CA VAL A 202 -14.15 10.73 25.60
C VAL A 202 -13.60 9.46 26.24
N ALA A 203 -14.44 8.46 26.48
CA ALA A 203 -14.01 7.16 27.00
C ALA A 203 -13.04 6.43 26.05
N LEU A 204 -13.30 6.42 24.74
CA LEU A 204 -12.41 5.82 23.75
C LEU A 204 -11.04 6.48 23.70
N VAL A 205 -10.99 7.82 23.76
CA VAL A 205 -9.74 8.58 23.80
C VAL A 205 -8.97 8.29 25.10
N GLY A 206 -9.66 8.23 26.24
CA GLY A 206 -9.06 7.87 27.53
C GLY A 206 -8.47 6.46 27.55
N VAL A 207 -9.19 5.48 27.00
CA VAL A 207 -8.71 4.09 26.88
C VAL A 207 -7.50 4.00 25.94
N GLY A 208 -7.55 4.71 24.80
CA GLY A 208 -6.41 4.78 23.87
C GLY A 208 -5.15 5.36 24.51
N LEU A 209 -5.29 6.47 25.26
CA LEU A 209 -4.19 7.08 26.01
C LEU A 209 -3.66 6.14 27.11
N TYR A 210 -4.54 5.45 27.82
CA TYR A 210 -4.14 4.47 28.83
C TYR A 210 -3.30 3.32 28.24
N PHE A 211 -3.75 2.72 27.14
CA PHE A 211 -3.01 1.65 26.45
C PHE A 211 -1.69 2.14 25.85
N PHE A 212 -1.65 3.38 25.35
CA PHE A 212 -0.43 4.00 24.85
C PHE A 212 0.60 4.20 25.96
N ILE A 213 0.20 4.73 27.12
CA ILE A 213 1.08 4.91 28.28
C ILE A 213 1.58 3.55 28.82
N GLN A 214 0.69 2.55 28.90
CA GLN A 214 1.04 1.19 29.30
C GLN A 214 2.05 0.54 28.34
N ARG A 215 1.92 0.81 27.03
CA ARG A 215 2.86 0.31 26.02
C ARG A 215 4.23 0.95 26.17
N VAL A 216 4.29 2.28 26.29
CA VAL A 216 5.56 3.01 26.46
C VAL A 216 6.28 2.57 27.74
N ARG A 217 5.55 2.30 28.82
CA ARG A 217 6.12 1.78 30.08
C ARG A 217 6.64 0.34 30.02
N LYS A 218 6.22 -0.47 29.05
CA LYS A 218 6.74 -1.83 28.84
C LYS A 218 7.94 -1.86 27.88
N GLU A 219 8.12 -0.80 27.10
CA GLU A 219 9.22 -0.64 26.14
C GLU A 219 10.40 0.16 26.72
N ALA A 220 10.30 0.66 27.97
CA ALA A 220 11.34 1.35 28.74
C ALA A 220 11.85 0.46 29.90
#